data_AF-A0A383D838-F1
#
_entry.id   AF-A0A383D838-F1
#
_cell.length_a   1.000
_cell.length_b   1.000
_cell.length_c   1.000
_cell.angle_alpha   90.00
_cell.angle_beta   90.00
_cell.angle_gamma   90.00
#
_symmetry.space_group_name_H-M   'P 1'
#
loop_
_entity.id
_entity.type
_entity.pdbx_description
1 polymer ?
#
loop_
_entity_poly.entity_id
_entity_poly.type
_entity_poly.pdbx_seq_one_letter_code
_entity_poly.pdbx_strand_id
1 'polypeptide(L)'
;MEMNLTRKALKTKFQNRSLIFAGWTSIGHPQVTEVLLRSSVDWLGIDIEHSTINQEQSQAIIAACHSVGVSCLPRIATHSQEAIKRLLDSGAD
;
A
#
# COMPACT_ATOMS: atom_id res chain seq x y z
N MET A 1 -4.31 -11.33 -12.92
CA MET A 1 -3.69 -10.74 -14.12
C MET A 1 -3.69 -9.22 -14.06
N GLU A 2 -4.78 -8.59 -13.61
CA GLU A 2 -4.89 -7.13 -13.43
C GLU A 2 -3.86 -6.52 -12.47
N MET A 3 -3.61 -7.14 -11.31
CA MET A 3 -2.71 -6.55 -10.30
C MET A 3 -1.24 -6.41 -10.76
N ASN A 4 -0.76 -7.32 -11.61
CA ASN A 4 0.58 -7.18 -12.23
C ASN A 4 0.63 -6.03 -13.24
N LEU A 5 -0.49 -5.70 -13.88
CA LEU A 5 -0.59 -4.53 -14.75
C LEU A 5 -0.57 -3.25 -13.92
N THR A 6 -1.27 -3.21 -12.78
CA THR A 6 -1.25 -2.07 -11.84
C THR A 6 0.17 -1.76 -11.36
N ARG A 7 0.90 -2.76 -10.83
CA ARG A 7 2.29 -2.59 -10.38
C ARG A 7 3.19 -2.04 -11.48
N LYS A 8 3.10 -2.63 -12.68
CA LYS A 8 3.90 -2.21 -13.83
C LYS A 8 3.57 -0.78 -14.24
N ALA A 9 2.28 -0.42 -14.28
CA ALA A 9 1.83 0.93 -14.61
C ALA A 9 2.33 1.96 -13.60
N LEU A 10 2.21 1.68 -12.29
CA LEU A 10 2.72 2.57 -11.24
C LEU A 10 4.25 2.73 -11.35
N LYS A 11 4.99 1.64 -11.54
CA LYS A 11 6.44 1.67 -11.74
C LYS A 11 6.84 2.52 -12.95
N THR A 12 6.13 2.38 -14.07
CA THR A 12 6.35 3.19 -15.27
C THR A 12 6.06 4.68 -15.01
N LYS A 13 4.98 5.02 -14.30
CA LYS A 13 4.69 6.41 -13.91
C LYS A 13 5.82 7.01 -13.06
N PHE A 14 6.35 6.26 -12.09
CA PHE A 14 7.50 6.70 -11.29
C PHE A 14 8.74 6.93 -12.15
N GLN A 15 9.09 5.99 -13.03
CA GLN A 15 10.24 6.11 -13.94
C GLN A 15 10.13 7.32 -14.87
N ASN A 16 8.91 7.61 -15.34
CA ASN A 16 8.63 8.73 -16.24
C ASN A 16 8.45 10.05 -15.49
N ARG A 17 8.58 10.09 -14.16
CA ARG A 17 8.32 11.27 -13.31
C ARG A 17 6.96 11.91 -13.58
N SER A 18 5.97 11.06 -13.89
CA SER A 18 4.60 11.52 -14.09
C SER A 18 4.03 12.05 -12.78
N LEU A 19 3.04 12.96 -12.87
CA LEU A 19 2.27 13.36 -11.70
C LEU A 19 1.50 12.15 -11.15
N ILE A 20 1.63 11.91 -9.85
CA ILE A 20 1.02 10.80 -9.12
C ILE A 20 0.46 11.35 -7.81
N PHE A 21 -0.76 10.97 -7.46
CA PHE A 21 -1.39 11.29 -6.18
C PHE A 21 -1.44 10.05 -5.28
N ALA A 22 -0.96 10.18 -4.06
CA ALA A 22 -0.89 9.10 -3.09
C ALA A 22 -1.84 9.36 -1.91
N GLY A 23 -2.46 8.30 -1.41
CA GLY A 23 -3.06 8.32 -0.07
C GLY A 23 -2.02 7.91 0.98
N TRP A 24 -2.22 8.33 2.23
CA TRP A 24 -1.38 7.93 3.35
C TRP A 24 -2.27 7.61 4.56
N THR A 25 -2.06 6.45 5.19
CA THR A 25 -2.81 6.07 6.39
C THR A 25 -1.89 5.62 7.51
N SER A 26 -2.15 6.15 8.70
CA SER A 26 -1.61 5.67 9.99
C SER A 26 -2.72 5.01 10.83
N ILE A 27 -3.90 4.75 10.23
CA ILE A 27 -5.05 4.15 10.89
C ILE A 27 -5.17 2.68 10.47
N GLY A 28 -5.03 1.79 11.45
CA GLY A 28 -5.02 0.33 11.28
C GLY A 28 -6.39 -0.30 11.03
N HIS A 29 -7.25 0.34 10.24
CA HIS A 29 -8.61 -0.12 10.00
C HIS A 29 -8.99 -0.11 8.51
N PRO A 30 -9.35 -1.27 7.90
CA PRO A 30 -9.58 -1.37 6.46
C PRO A 30 -10.72 -0.48 5.96
N GLN A 31 -11.78 -0.28 6.74
CA GLN A 31 -12.88 0.63 6.35
C GLN A 31 -12.42 2.09 6.11
N VAL A 32 -11.44 2.57 6.88
CA VAL A 32 -10.89 3.92 6.70
C VAL A 32 -10.11 3.99 5.40
N THR A 33 -9.32 2.95 5.12
CA THR A 33 -8.63 2.78 3.84
C THR A 33 -9.61 2.75 2.67
N GLU A 34 -10.70 1.97 2.75
CA GLU A 34 -11.71 1.89 1.69
C GLU A 34 -12.33 3.25 1.39
N VAL A 35 -12.62 4.05 2.42
CA VAL A 35 -13.12 5.43 2.26
C VAL A 35 -12.07 6.29 1.56
N LEU A 36 -10.80 6.21 1.98
CA LEU A 36 -9.71 6.97 1.36
C LEU A 36 -9.52 6.59 -0.12
N LEU A 37 -9.62 5.31 -0.47
CA LEU A 37 -9.46 4.82 -1.84
C LEU A 37 -10.54 5.34 -2.80
N ARG A 38 -11.71 5.81 -2.30
CA ARG A 38 -12.73 6.48 -3.11
C ARG A 38 -12.27 7.82 -3.69
N SER A 39 -11.16 8.38 -3.21
CA SER A 39 -10.56 9.61 -3.75
C SER A 39 -9.72 9.41 -5.02
N SER A 40 -9.68 8.18 -5.57
CA SER A 40 -8.99 7.85 -6.82
C SER A 40 -7.48 8.13 -6.80
N VAL A 41 -6.83 7.81 -5.69
CA VAL A 41 -5.36 7.82 -5.56
C VAL A 41 -4.71 6.76 -6.44
N ASP A 42 -3.50 7.03 -6.93
CA ASP A 42 -2.71 6.10 -7.74
C ASP A 42 -2.12 4.95 -6.91
N TRP A 43 -1.82 5.21 -5.63
CA TRP A 43 -1.33 4.24 -4.66
C TRP A 43 -1.60 4.68 -3.23
N LEU A 44 -1.54 3.74 -2.29
CA LEU A 44 -1.70 4.00 -0.86
C LEU A 44 -0.41 3.67 -0.10
N GLY A 45 0.06 4.61 0.72
CA GLY A 45 1.08 4.38 1.73
C GLY A 45 0.46 3.95 3.06
N ILE A 46 0.97 2.87 3.65
CA ILE A 46 0.68 2.50 5.05
C ILE A 46 1.87 2.90 5.90
N ASP A 47 1.64 3.70 6.93
CA ASP A 47 2.67 4.04 7.89
C ASP A 47 2.74 3.00 9.00
N ILE A 48 3.77 2.16 9.00
CA ILE A 48 4.02 1.18 10.08
C ILE A 48 5.21 1.67 10.96
N GLU A 49 5.86 2.77 10.58
CA GLU A 49 6.99 3.36 11.33
C GLU A 49 6.50 4.20 12.52
N HIS A 50 5.47 5.02 12.31
CA HIS A 50 4.97 5.95 13.32
C HIS A 50 3.49 5.72 13.67
N SER A 51 3.03 4.47 13.58
CA SER A 51 1.70 4.06 13.98
C SER A 51 1.71 2.81 14.85
N THR A 52 0.55 2.40 15.34
CA THR A 52 0.36 1.13 16.05
C THR A 52 -0.11 0.00 15.12
N ILE A 53 0.00 0.18 13.81
CA ILE A 53 -0.43 -0.82 12.82
C ILE A 53 0.46 -2.05 12.93
N ASN A 54 -0.16 -3.21 13.14
CA ASN A 54 0.55 -4.48 13.19
C ASN A 54 0.52 -5.22 11.84
N GLN A 55 1.12 -6.41 11.78
CA GLN A 55 1.20 -7.22 10.56
C GLN A 55 -0.18 -7.61 10.01
N GLU A 56 -1.09 -8.03 10.88
CA GLU A 56 -2.45 -8.47 10.50
C GLU A 56 -3.26 -7.30 9.92
N GLN A 57 -3.20 -6.15 10.57
CA GLN A 57 -3.83 -4.92 10.09
C GLN A 57 -3.22 -4.47 8.76
N SER A 58 -1.90 -4.60 8.60
CA SER A 58 -1.23 -4.31 7.33
C SER A 58 -1.76 -5.20 6.21
N GLN A 59 -1.89 -6.52 6.45
CA GLN A 59 -2.45 -7.46 5.48
C GLN A 59 -3.91 -7.11 5.12
N ALA A 60 -4.74 -6.76 6.11
CA ALA A 60 -6.12 -6.35 5.86
C ALA A 60 -6.21 -5.07 5.02
N ILE A 61 -5.35 -4.09 5.28
CA ILE A 61 -5.28 -2.85 4.49
C ILE A 61 -4.79 -3.13 3.07
N ILE A 62 -3.75 -3.95 2.90
CA ILE A 62 -3.24 -4.37 1.58
C ILE A 62 -4.36 -5.05 0.77
N ALA A 63 -5.10 -5.96 1.39
CA ALA A 63 -6.24 -6.62 0.74
C ALA A 63 -7.34 -5.63 0.32
N ALA A 64 -7.63 -4.61 1.16
CA ALA A 64 -8.58 -3.55 0.81
C ALA A 64 -8.12 -2.75 -0.42
N CYS A 65 -6.83 -2.39 -0.52
CA CYS A 65 -6.26 -1.74 -1.71
C CYS A 65 -6.41 -2.60 -2.97
N HIS A 66 -6.10 -3.89 -2.86
CA HIS A 66 -6.18 -4.83 -3.98
C HIS A 66 -7.61 -5.05 -4.46
N SER A 67 -8.60 -4.98 -3.56
CA SER A 67 -10.02 -5.12 -3.92
C SER A 67 -10.53 -4.06 -4.91
N VAL A 68 -9.85 -2.91 -4.98
CA VAL A 68 -10.16 -1.81 -5.91
C VAL A 68 -9.04 -1.55 -6.92
N GLY A 69 -8.06 -2.45 -6.99
CA GLY A 69 -6.97 -2.36 -7.98
C GLY A 69 -5.95 -1.26 -7.73
N VAL A 70 -5.80 -0.79 -6.48
CA VAL A 70 -4.81 0.23 -6.08
C VAL A 70 -3.61 -0.45 -5.43
N SER A 71 -2.39 -0.01 -5.77
CA SER A 71 -1.16 -0.53 -5.18
C SER A 71 -0.94 0.00 -3.76
N CYS A 72 -0.39 -0.84 -2.89
CA CYS A 72 -0.17 -0.56 -1.48
C CYS A 72 1.32 -0.69 -1.12
N LEU A 73 1.93 0.42 -0.69
CA LEU A 73 3.35 0.52 -0.35
C LEU A 73 3.53 0.79 1.14
N PRO A 74 3.90 -0.22 1.96
CA PRO A 74 4.10 0.00 3.39
C PRO A 74 5.45 0.67 3.69
N ARG A 75 5.44 1.68 4.58
CA ARG A 75 6.63 2.23 5.22
C ARG A 75 6.95 1.43 6.48
N ILE A 76 8.00 0.62 6.41
CA ILE A 76 8.54 -0.14 7.53
C ILE A 76 9.28 0.76 8.53
N ALA A 77 9.20 0.41 9.82
CA ALA A 77 9.87 1.15 10.89
C ALA A 77 11.40 1.11 10.84
N THR A 78 11.96 0.02 10.32
CA THR A 78 13.40 -0.18 10.18
C THR A 78 13.68 -0.97 8.91
N HIS A 79 14.91 -0.90 8.38
CA HIS A 79 15.35 -1.70 7.23
C HIS A 79 15.56 -3.20 7.57
N SER A 80 14.66 -3.79 8.37
CA SER A 80 14.69 -5.20 8.72
C SER A 80 14.24 -6.07 7.55
N GLN A 81 15.09 -7.02 7.14
CA GLN A 81 14.73 -7.97 6.08
C GLN A 81 13.52 -8.82 6.46
N GLU A 82 13.36 -9.17 7.74
CA GLU A 82 12.23 -9.97 8.20
C GLU A 82 10.91 -9.20 8.08
N ALA A 83 10.91 -7.91 8.44
CA ALA A 83 9.75 -7.05 8.27
C ALA A 83 9.36 -6.90 6.80
N ILE A 84 10.35 -6.68 5.93
CA ILE A 84 10.15 -6.60 4.48
C ILE A 84 9.53 -7.90 3.94
N LYS A 85 10.11 -9.05 4.26
CA LYS A 85 9.62 -10.36 3.79
C LYS A 85 8.17 -10.61 4.20
N ARG A 86 7.82 -10.36 5.48
CA ARG A 86 6.44 -10.55 5.96
C ARG A 86 5.43 -9.65 5.24
N LEU A 87 5.79 -8.41 4.94
CA LEU A 87 4.92 -7.51 4.18
C LEU A 87 4.80 -7.90 2.71
N LEU A 88 5.88 -8.35 2.08
CA LEU A 88 5.84 -8.91 0.73
C LEU A 88 4.95 -10.17 0.68
N ASP A 89 5.06 -11.06 1.67
CA ASP A 89 4.19 -12.24 1.80
C ASP A 89 2.72 -11.85 2.06
N SER A 90 2.48 -10.69 2.67
CA SER A 90 1.14 -10.11 2.84
C SER A 90 0.60 -9.42 1.58
N GLY A 91 1.40 -9.33 0.52
CA GLY A 91 0.99 -8.77 -0.77
C GLY A 91 1.40 -7.32 -1.03
N ALA A 92 2.33 -6.74 -0.25
CA ALA A 92 2.87 -5.41 -0.54
C ALA A 92 3.40 -5.29 -1.99
N ASP A 93 3.24 -4.11 -2.60
CA ASP A 93 3.52 -3.84 -4.02
C ASP A 93 4.93 -3.28 -4.32
#